data_AF-A0A7T0BRK5-F1
#
_entry.id   AF-A0A7T0BRK5-F1
#
_cell.length_a   1.000
_cell.length_b   1.000
_cell.length_c   1.000
_cell.angle_alpha   90.00
_cell.angle_beta   90.00
_cell.angle_gamma   90.00
#
_symmetry.space_group_name_H-M   'P 1'
#
loop_
_entity.id
_entity.type
_entity.pdbx_description
1 polymer ?
#
loop_
_entity_poly.entity_id
_entity_poly.type
_entity_poly.pdbx_seq_one_letter_code
_entity_poly.pdbx_strand_id
1 'polypeptide(L)'
;MTSFSNLIEKDLINPTFIRCFPKEVCPLARISKRSNFLIDTFELFIGGREIAPGYSEQNDPFIQSKFFKKQRLLKNTIYDINFLNTLLLGMPPSGGLGIGVDRLAMLIYNLNSIKNII
;
A
#
# COMPACT_ATOMS: atom_id res chain seq x y z
N MET A 1 10.97 -7.69 -1.52
CA MET A 1 9.62 -8.20 -1.83
C MET A 1 9.63 -9.56 -2.55
N THR A 2 10.75 -10.31 -2.59
CA THR A 2 10.86 -11.54 -3.40
C THR A 2 10.45 -12.83 -2.67
N SER A 3 10.29 -12.84 -1.34
CA SER A 3 9.87 -14.05 -0.62
C SER A 3 8.35 -14.24 -0.63
N PHE A 4 7.57 -13.21 -0.28
CA PHE A 4 6.12 -13.30 -0.17
C PHE A 4 5.45 -13.65 -1.51
N SER A 5 5.72 -12.88 -2.56
CA SER A 5 5.11 -13.09 -3.89
C SER A 5 5.44 -14.47 -4.49
N ASN A 6 6.62 -15.00 -4.20
CA ASN A 6 7.01 -16.31 -4.71
C ASN A 6 6.45 -17.49 -3.90
N LEU A 7 6.19 -17.29 -2.61
CA LEU A 7 5.85 -18.37 -1.68
C LEU A 7 4.36 -18.46 -1.34
N ILE A 8 3.64 -17.34 -1.34
CA ILE A 8 2.29 -17.26 -0.77
C ILE A 8 1.28 -16.74 -1.80
N GLU A 9 1.64 -15.70 -2.56
CA GLU A 9 0.69 -14.94 -3.39
C GLU A 9 -0.11 -15.82 -4.36
N LYS A 10 0.55 -16.71 -5.11
CA LYS A 10 -0.09 -17.62 -6.08
C LYS A 10 -1.12 -18.57 -5.48
N ASP A 11 -1.04 -18.85 -4.18
CA ASP A 11 -1.90 -19.82 -3.50
C ASP A 11 -3.13 -19.14 -2.88
N LEU A 12 -3.22 -17.81 -2.92
CA LEU A 12 -4.35 -17.01 -2.43
C LEU A 12 -5.50 -16.99 -3.46
N ILE A 13 -6.17 -18.13 -3.63
CA ILE A 13 -7.25 -18.28 -4.63
C ILE A 13 -8.52 -17.54 -4.21
N ASN A 14 -8.96 -17.72 -2.96
CA ASN A 14 -10.15 -17.05 -2.44
C ASN A 14 -9.82 -15.62 -1.96
N PRO A 15 -10.82 -14.72 -1.88
CA PRO A 15 -10.62 -13.39 -1.33
C PRO A 15 -9.95 -13.41 0.04
N THR A 16 -8.71 -12.94 0.09
CA THR A 16 -7.86 -13.01 1.28
C THR A 16 -7.25 -11.65 1.56
N PHE A 17 -7.47 -11.16 2.78
CA PHE A 17 -6.81 -9.96 3.28
C PHE A 17 -5.51 -10.32 3.99
N ILE A 18 -4.39 -9.90 3.42
CA ILE A 18 -3.09 -9.89 4.09
C ILE A 18 -2.95 -8.55 4.78
N ARG A 19 -2.53 -8.52 6.04
CA ARG A 19 -2.54 -7.30 6.87
C ARG A 19 -1.25 -7.12 7.64
N CYS A 20 -1.04 -5.92 8.15
CA CYS A 20 0.04 -5.58 9.08
C CYS A 20 1.43 -5.83 8.49
N PHE A 21 1.79 -5.05 7.46
CA PHE A 21 3.08 -5.18 6.81
C PHE A 21 4.18 -4.52 7.63
N PRO A 22 5.46 -4.84 7.40
CA PRO A 22 6.58 -4.08 7.95
C PRO A 22 6.52 -2.62 7.51
N LYS A 23 6.84 -1.69 8.41
CA LYS A 23 6.78 -0.23 8.13
C LYS A 23 7.67 0.23 6.97
N GLU A 24 8.66 -0.57 6.59
CA GLU A 24 9.55 -0.29 5.48
C GLU A 24 8.88 -0.47 4.11
N VAL A 25 7.73 -1.16 4.05
CA VAL A 25 7.02 -1.48 2.80
C VAL A 25 6.27 -0.27 2.25
N CYS A 26 5.50 0.44 3.09
CA CYS A 26 4.70 1.59 2.66
C CYS A 26 4.99 2.81 3.56
N PRO A 27 5.73 3.81 3.06
CA PRO A 27 6.10 5.00 3.84
C PRO A 27 4.95 5.98 4.06
N LEU A 28 3.80 5.77 3.42
CA LEU A 28 2.59 6.58 3.55
C LEU A 28 1.59 5.98 4.54
N ALA A 29 1.80 4.73 4.96
CA ALA A 29 0.92 4.08 5.91
C ALA A 29 1.25 4.49 7.34
N ARG A 30 0.21 4.65 8.16
CA ARG A 30 0.32 4.92 9.58
C ARG A 30 1.00 3.74 10.28
N ILE A 31 1.97 4.06 11.14
CA ILE A 31 2.58 3.07 12.05
C ILE A 31 1.50 2.51 12.97
N SER A 32 1.48 1.19 13.12
CA SER A 32 0.47 0.52 13.91
C SER A 32 0.58 0.87 15.40
N LYS A 33 -0.56 1.14 16.02
CA LYS A 33 -0.63 1.33 17.49
C LYS A 33 -0.22 0.09 18.27
N ARG A 34 -0.25 -1.09 17.63
CA ARG A 34 0.11 -2.37 18.26
C ARG A 34 1.61 -2.68 18.21
N SER A 35 2.34 -2.10 17.27
CA SER A 35 3.77 -2.37 17.07
C SER A 35 4.44 -1.30 16.22
N ASN A 36 5.56 -0.77 16.71
CA ASN A 36 6.41 0.20 15.98
C ASN A 36 7.17 -0.42 14.80
N PHE A 37 7.01 -1.72 14.54
CA PHE A 37 7.56 -2.42 13.38
C PHE A 37 6.53 -2.58 12.26
N LEU A 38 5.24 -2.45 12.57
CA LEU A 38 4.16 -2.71 11.63
C LEU A 38 3.46 -1.43 11.23
N ILE A 39 2.77 -1.48 10.09
CA ILE A 39 1.89 -0.42 9.58
C ILE A 39 0.46 -0.95 9.49
N ASP A 40 -0.51 -0.05 9.69
CA ASP A 40 -1.94 -0.36 9.63
C ASP A 40 -2.39 -0.47 8.16
N THR A 41 -2.06 -1.58 7.52
CA THR A 41 -2.33 -1.83 6.10
C THR A 41 -3.03 -3.16 5.86
N PHE A 42 -3.64 -3.27 4.69
CA PHE A 42 -4.05 -4.53 4.08
C PHE A 42 -3.78 -4.54 2.58
N GLU A 43 -3.66 -5.74 2.03
CA GLU A 43 -3.74 -6.00 0.59
C GLU A 43 -4.77 -7.13 0.39
N LEU A 44 -5.73 -6.88 -0.51
CA LEU A 44 -6.71 -7.88 -0.94
C LEU A 44 -6.15 -8.67 -2.12
N PHE A 45 -6.03 -9.99 -1.94
CA PHE A 45 -5.68 -10.92 -3.00
C PHE A 45 -6.89 -11.77 -3.40
N ILE A 46 -7.07 -11.99 -4.70
CA ILE A 46 -8.06 -12.92 -5.26
C ILE A 46 -7.44 -13.60 -6.50
N GLY A 47 -7.60 -14.91 -6.63
CA GLY A 47 -7.09 -15.67 -7.78
C GLY A 47 -5.56 -15.58 -7.92
N GLY A 48 -4.85 -15.45 -6.80
CA GLY A 48 -3.40 -15.33 -6.74
C GLY A 48 -2.86 -13.98 -7.23
N ARG A 49 -3.66 -12.91 -7.19
CA ARG A 49 -3.27 -11.56 -7.63
C ARG A 49 -3.74 -10.50 -6.64
N GLU A 50 -2.95 -9.45 -6.48
CA GLU A 50 -3.32 -8.25 -5.73
C GLU A 50 -4.41 -7.46 -6.46
N ILE A 51 -5.55 -7.25 -5.81
CA ILE A 51 -6.71 -6.51 -6.34
C ILE A 51 -6.79 -5.10 -5.75
N ALA A 52 -6.59 -4.97 -4.44
CA ALA A 52 -6.78 -3.70 -3.75
C ALA A 52 -5.85 -3.54 -2.53
N PRO A 53 -4.87 -2.64 -2.57
CA PRO A 53 -4.15 -2.21 -1.38
C PRO A 53 -4.96 -1.16 -0.60
N GLY A 54 -4.90 -1.21 0.73
CA GLY A 54 -5.50 -0.22 1.60
C GLY A 54 -4.70 0.02 2.87
N TYR A 55 -4.79 1.22 3.43
CA TYR A 55 -4.03 1.60 4.61
C TYR A 55 -4.68 2.73 5.39
N SER A 56 -4.43 2.78 6.71
CA SER A 56 -4.62 4.02 7.47
C SER A 56 -3.54 5.01 7.03
N GLU A 57 -3.95 6.21 6.64
CA GLU A 57 -3.05 7.25 6.15
C GLU A 57 -2.13 7.79 7.25
N GLN A 58 -0.86 8.03 6.92
CA GLN A 58 0.07 8.70 7.81
C GLN A 58 -0.22 10.20 7.79
N ASN A 59 -0.83 10.70 8.87
CA ASN A 59 -1.21 12.08 9.01
C ASN A 59 -0.29 12.93 9.91
N ASP A 60 0.76 12.34 10.49
CA ASP A 60 1.78 13.09 11.23
C ASP A 60 2.87 13.62 10.27
N PRO A 61 2.97 14.95 10.09
CA PRO A 61 3.95 15.57 9.18
C PRO A 61 5.41 15.36 9.59
N PHE A 62 5.69 15.23 10.88
CA PHE A 62 7.04 14.98 11.36
C PHE A 62 7.46 13.53 11.10
N ILE A 63 6.53 12.58 11.29
CA ILE A 63 6.78 11.17 10.95
C ILE A 63 6.91 11.01 9.44
N GLN A 64 6.02 11.62 8.66
CA GLN A 64 6.07 11.55 7.20
C GLN A 64 7.38 12.15 6.64
N SER A 65 7.84 13.28 7.20
CA SER A 65 9.14 13.88 6.85
C SER A 65 10.32 12.93 7.12
N LYS A 66 10.30 12.17 8.23
CA LYS A 66 11.33 11.16 8.52
C LYS A 66 11.34 10.05 7.48
N PHE A 67 10.17 9.56 7.06
CA PHE A 67 10.08 8.55 6.00
C PHE A 67 10.60 9.06 4.66
N PHE A 68 10.21 10.26 4.24
CA PHE A 68 10.70 10.88 3.01
C PHE A 68 12.22 11.11 3.03
N LYS A 69 12.78 11.58 4.16
CA LYS A 69 14.25 11.70 4.30
C LYS A 69 14.95 10.35 4.16
N LYS A 70 14.42 9.29 4.80
CA LYS A 70 14.96 7.93 4.67
C LYS A 70 14.87 7.43 3.22
N GLN A 71 13.76 7.68 2.54
CA GLN A 71 13.56 7.28 1.14
C GLN A 71 14.47 8.06 0.18
N ARG A 72 14.71 9.35 0.45
CA ARG A 72 15.68 10.16 -0.30
C ARG A 72 17.09 9.60 -0.19
N LEU A 73 17.53 9.20 1.01
CA LEU A 73 18.85 8.60 1.21
C LEU A 73 18.99 7.26 0.47
N LEU A 74 17.92 6.45 0.41
CA LEU A 74 17.96 5.12 -0.21
C LEU A 74 17.78 5.13 -1.73
N LYS A 75 16.96 6.04 -2.25
CA LYS A 75 16.51 6.03 -3.66
C LYS A 75 16.80 7.32 -4.43
N ASN A 76 17.52 8.27 -3.82
CA ASN A 76 17.79 9.61 -4.36
C ASN A 76 16.53 10.32 -4.88
N THR A 77 15.43 10.20 -4.13
CA THR A 77 14.11 10.75 -4.50
C THR A 77 13.93 12.18 -3.99
N ILE A 78 13.34 13.03 -4.83
CA ILE A 78 12.82 14.34 -4.40
C ILE A 78 11.44 14.08 -3.81
N TYR A 79 11.19 14.55 -2.58
CA TYR A 79 9.88 14.44 -1.94
C TYR A 79 9.14 15.77 -2.04
N ASP A 80 7.81 15.69 -2.09
CA ASP A 80 6.93 16.83 -2.22
C ASP A 80 6.85 17.61 -0.90
N ILE A 81 7.45 18.81 -0.89
CA ILE A 81 7.42 19.69 0.28
C ILE A 81 6.05 20.35 0.47
N ASN A 82 5.30 20.57 -0.61
CA ASN A 82 3.95 21.12 -0.53
C ASN A 82 3.00 20.11 0.11
N PHE A 83 3.18 18.82 -0.17
CA PHE A 83 2.46 17.76 0.55
C PHE A 83 2.69 17.84 2.06
N LEU A 84 3.94 17.97 2.52
CA LEU A 84 4.25 18.11 3.95
C LEU A 84 3.66 19.40 4.55
N ASN A 85 3.76 20.52 3.84
CA ASN A 85 3.19 21.80 4.27
C ASN A 85 1.66 21.72 4.40
N THR A 86 1.01 21.00 3.49
CA THR A 86 -0.44 20.77 3.56
C THR A 86 -0.80 19.86 4.72
N LEU A 87 0.00 18.83 4.97
CA LEU A 87 -0.22 17.92 6.10
C LEU A 87 -0.09 18.62 7.45
N LEU A 88 0.75 19.66 7.56
CA LEU A 88 0.85 20.53 8.74
C LEU A 88 -0.42 21.34 9.02
N LEU A 89 -1.26 21.62 8.01
CA LEU A 89 -2.56 22.28 8.21
C LEU A 89 -3.58 21.36 8.90
N GLY A 90 -3.27 20.07 8.98
CA GLY A 90 -4.09 19.06 9.66
C GLY A 90 -4.84 18.18 8.66
N MET A 91 -4.44 16.92 8.59
CA MET A 91 -5.22 15.87 7.93
C MET A 91 -5.98 15.05 8.99
N PRO A 92 -7.32 14.90 8.86
CA PRO A 92 -8.09 14.07 9.77
C PRO A 92 -7.62 12.61 9.69
N PRO A 93 -7.97 11.76 10.67
CA PRO A 93 -7.79 10.32 10.55
C PRO A 93 -8.48 9.80 9.28
N SER A 94 -7.69 9.30 8.33
CA SER A 94 -8.14 8.91 6.99
C SER A 94 -7.69 7.50 6.65
N GLY A 95 -8.45 6.84 5.78
CA GLY A 95 -8.07 5.57 5.16
C GLY A 95 -7.93 5.75 3.65
N GLY A 96 -6.86 5.23 3.09
CA GLY A 96 -6.62 5.14 1.66
C GLY A 96 -6.99 3.75 1.13
N LEU A 97 -7.54 3.71 -0.08
CA LEU A 97 -7.85 2.49 -0.82
C LEU A 97 -7.53 2.70 -2.30
N GLY A 98 -6.71 1.81 -2.86
CA GLY A 98 -6.54 1.68 -4.30
C GLY A 98 -7.28 0.43 -4.78
N ILE A 99 -7.96 0.52 -5.93
CA ILE A 99 -8.56 -0.65 -6.59
C ILE A 99 -8.03 -0.70 -8.02
N GLY A 100 -7.39 -1.80 -8.38
CA GLY A 100 -6.97 -2.06 -9.76
C GLY A 100 -8.20 -2.43 -10.61
N VAL A 101 -8.84 -1.44 -11.24
CA VAL A 101 -10.06 -1.63 -12.03
C VAL A 101 -9.88 -2.67 -13.13
N ASP A 102 -8.74 -2.64 -13.84
CA ASP A 102 -8.44 -3.64 -14.88
C ASP A 102 -8.32 -5.04 -14.30
N ARG A 103 -7.63 -5.20 -13.17
CA ARG A 103 -7.48 -6.51 -12.50
C ARG A 103 -8.81 -7.03 -11.98
N LEU A 104 -9.64 -6.15 -11.44
CA LEU A 104 -10.98 -6.49 -11.00
C LEU A 104 -11.86 -6.91 -12.18
N ALA A 105 -11.81 -6.19 -13.30
CA ALA A 105 -12.52 -6.55 -14.51
C ALA A 105 -12.00 -7.89 -15.08
N MET A 106 -10.69 -8.13 -15.12
CA MET A 106 -10.10 -9.41 -15.50
C MET A 106 -10.64 -10.56 -14.64
N LEU A 107 -10.73 -10.36 -13.33
CA LEU A 107 -11.27 -11.34 -12.40
C LEU A 107 -12.76 -11.63 -12.66
N ILE A 108 -13.59 -10.58 -12.81
CA ILE A 108 -15.04 -10.71 -13.01
C ILE A 108 -15.36 -11.40 -14.33
N TYR A 109 -14.63 -11.05 -15.41
CA TYR A 109 -14.84 -11.62 -16.74
C TYR A 109 -14.01 -12.88 -17.02
N ASN A 110 -13.26 -13.37 -16.03
CA ASN A 110 -12.38 -14.53 -16.14
C ASN A 110 -11.39 -14.44 -17.32
N LEU A 111 -10.70 -13.30 -17.43
CA LEU A 111 -9.75 -12.99 -18.49
C LEU A 111 -8.31 -13.08 -17.98
N ASN A 112 -7.44 -13.68 -18.79
CA ASN A 112 -6.03 -13.87 -18.45
C ASN A 112 -5.10 -12.75 -18.94
N SER A 113 -5.61 -11.82 -19.75
CA SER A 113 -4.84 -10.72 -20.34
C SER A 113 -5.59 -9.40 -20.22
N ILE A 114 -4.89 -8.34 -19.80
CA ILE A 114 -5.42 -6.96 -19.76
C ILE A 114 -5.81 -6.45 -21.16
N LYS A 115 -5.16 -6.96 -22.22
CA LYS A 115 -5.48 -6.63 -23.62
C LYS A 115 -6.88 -7.07 -24.06
N ASN A 116 -7.55 -7.89 -23.27
CA ASN A 116 -8.92 -8.32 -23.54
C ASN A 116 -9.95 -7.34 -22.95
N ILE A 117 -9.50 -6.28 -22.27
CA ILE A 117 -10.33 -5.27 -21.59
C ILE A 117 -10.07 -3.86 -22.13
N ILE A 118 -8.86 -3.60 -22.64
CA ILE A 118 -8.43 -2.32 -23.22
C ILE A 118 -8.16 -2.49 -24.71
#